data_AF-A0A8B7DLJ7-F1
#
_entry.id   AF-A0A8B7DLJ7-F1
#
_cell.length_a   1.000
_cell.length_b   1.000
_cell.length_c   1.000
_cell.angle_alpha   90.00
_cell.angle_beta   90.00
_cell.angle_gamma   90.00
#
_symmetry.space_group_name_H-M   'P 1'
#
loop_
_entity.id
_entity.type
_entity.pdbx_description
1 polymer ?
#
loop_
_entity_poly.entity_id
_entity_poly.type
_entity_poly.pdbx_seq_one_letter_code
_entity_poly.pdbx_strand_id
1 'polypeptide(L)'
;MSDSSSDNEKIKPFMDEIKNWNVVKLKEFLQARSIPLGENPSKKKLLKNVYYANKLKLPLNKTVQEETEEIKSRSLQKLKLKSGVQLPHPFEIGNWVLEKEVVIKLLPTTNYLDIETYSFLTHSSKALKEEHSLYSSGHVTSVAFNSLSDAVKFCYLKGTVVPQTRINDEEYESWVCLNKNGSIFTAECNCVAGYGESCKHIFALLLFVEEHVRLGDNVTCTSVKQKWGTKTQKRKLHEPDIFQNISIKKVKSSLENSNLKLSRFLYDPRPYYLKQSEFTKED
;
A
#
# COMPACT_ATOMS: atom_id res chain seq x y z
N MET A 1 29.29 24.49 -32.39
CA MET A 1 29.79 23.73 -33.56
C MET A 1 31.29 23.56 -33.40
N SER A 2 31.74 22.54 -32.67
CA SER A 2 33.16 22.22 -32.49
C SER A 2 33.29 20.95 -31.64
N ASP A 3 33.12 19.77 -32.24
CA ASP A 3 33.62 18.51 -31.66
C ASP A 3 33.79 17.35 -32.67
N SER A 4 33.51 17.57 -33.96
CA SER A 4 33.52 16.52 -34.99
C SER A 4 34.91 16.03 -35.41
N SER A 5 35.99 16.70 -34.97
CA SER A 5 37.37 16.35 -35.36
C SER A 5 37.97 15.25 -34.48
N SER A 6 37.68 15.25 -33.18
CA SER A 6 38.26 14.30 -32.22
C SER A 6 37.63 12.89 -32.31
N ASP A 7 36.33 12.82 -32.62
CA ASP A 7 35.64 11.54 -32.79
C ASP A 7 36.12 10.81 -34.06
N ASN A 8 36.47 11.52 -35.14
CA ASN A 8 36.94 10.89 -36.38
C ASN A 8 38.34 10.26 -36.26
N GLU A 9 39.21 10.78 -35.41
CA GLU A 9 40.56 10.22 -35.17
C GLU A 9 40.52 8.91 -34.39
N LYS A 10 39.53 8.72 -33.49
CA LYS A 10 39.34 7.47 -32.73
C LYS A 10 38.58 6.40 -33.50
N ILE A 11 37.83 6.77 -34.54
CA ILE A 11 37.01 5.85 -35.34
C ILE A 11 37.85 5.01 -36.30
N LYS A 12 38.90 5.57 -36.92
CA LYS A 12 39.76 4.82 -37.87
C LYS A 12 40.48 3.63 -37.21
N PRO A 13 41.16 3.79 -36.05
CA PRO A 13 41.82 2.68 -35.35
C PRO A 13 40.86 1.55 -34.98
N PHE A 14 39.66 1.90 -34.49
CA PHE A 14 38.65 0.91 -34.13
C PHE A 14 38.13 0.12 -35.35
N MET A 15 37.99 0.78 -36.50
CA MET A 15 37.57 0.14 -37.76
C MET A 15 38.56 -0.91 -38.26
N ASP A 16 39.85 -0.70 -38.06
CA ASP A 16 40.87 -1.66 -38.45
C ASP A 16 40.97 -2.82 -37.44
N GLU A 17 40.69 -2.55 -36.17
CA GLU A 17 40.59 -3.59 -35.14
C GLU A 17 39.41 -4.55 -35.38
N ILE A 18 38.20 -4.03 -35.62
CA ILE A 18 36.99 -4.88 -35.75
C ILE A 18 37.02 -5.77 -36.99
N LYS A 19 37.74 -5.40 -38.06
CA LYS A 19 37.87 -6.24 -39.28
C LYS A 19 38.50 -7.60 -38.96
N ASN A 20 39.38 -7.63 -37.97
CA ASN A 20 40.09 -8.83 -37.52
C ASN A 20 39.28 -9.68 -36.54
N TRP A 21 38.14 -9.18 -36.06
CA TRP A 21 37.29 -9.96 -35.14
C TRP A 21 36.61 -11.13 -35.86
N ASN A 22 36.49 -12.24 -35.13
CA ASN A 22 35.69 -13.39 -35.56
C ASN A 22 34.19 -13.12 -35.34
N VAL A 23 33.34 -13.96 -35.93
CA VAL A 23 31.88 -13.79 -35.86
C VAL A 23 31.35 -13.90 -34.41
N VAL A 24 31.99 -14.72 -33.57
CA VAL A 24 31.59 -14.91 -32.16
C VAL A 24 31.77 -13.61 -31.38
N LYS A 25 32.96 -13.00 -31.46
CA LYS A 25 33.28 -11.73 -30.77
C LYS A 25 32.38 -10.58 -31.24
N LEU A 26 32.06 -10.53 -32.54
CA LEU A 26 31.11 -9.53 -33.07
C LEU A 26 29.70 -9.72 -32.49
N LYS A 27 29.24 -10.97 -32.33
CA LYS A 27 27.94 -11.27 -31.71
C LYS A 27 27.93 -10.91 -30.23
N GLU A 28 28.96 -11.30 -29.48
CA GLU A 28 29.10 -10.98 -28.06
C GLU A 28 29.06 -9.47 -27.80
N PHE A 29 29.77 -8.67 -28.60
CA PHE A 29 29.78 -7.21 -28.47
C PHE A 29 28.39 -6.58 -28.62
N LEU A 30 27.59 -7.10 -29.57
CA LEU A 30 26.23 -6.63 -29.86
C LEU A 30 25.23 -7.11 -28.81
N GLN A 31 25.33 -8.38 -28.40
CA GLN A 31 24.49 -8.97 -27.35
C GLN A 31 24.70 -8.28 -26.01
N ALA A 32 25.94 -7.96 -25.66
CA ALA A 32 26.28 -7.19 -24.46
C ALA A 32 25.67 -5.78 -24.45
N ARG A 33 25.01 -5.33 -25.53
CA ARG A 33 24.34 -4.03 -25.67
C ARG A 33 22.87 -4.17 -26.08
N SER A 34 22.29 -5.35 -25.90
CA SER A 34 20.90 -5.68 -26.28
C SER A 34 20.57 -5.45 -27.75
N ILE A 35 21.55 -5.57 -28.65
CA ILE A 35 21.30 -5.39 -30.09
C ILE A 35 20.88 -6.75 -30.68
N PRO A 36 19.66 -6.86 -31.22
CA PRO A 36 19.20 -8.12 -31.80
C PRO A 36 20.04 -8.48 -33.04
N LEU A 37 20.49 -9.73 -33.10
CA LEU A 37 21.37 -10.21 -34.16
C LEU A 37 20.62 -10.52 -35.46
N GLY A 38 19.33 -10.86 -35.36
CA GLY A 38 18.52 -11.40 -36.47
C GLY A 38 18.90 -12.83 -36.84
N GLU A 39 18.13 -13.44 -37.75
CA GLU A 39 18.41 -14.79 -38.26
C GLU A 39 19.61 -14.78 -39.22
N ASN A 40 20.56 -15.70 -39.01
CA ASN A 40 21.75 -15.95 -39.84
C ASN A 40 22.43 -14.66 -40.39
N PRO A 41 22.88 -13.73 -39.53
CA PRO A 41 23.42 -12.46 -39.98
C PRO A 41 24.78 -12.64 -40.68
N SER A 42 24.95 -11.99 -41.82
CA SER A 42 26.23 -11.96 -42.53
C SER A 42 27.30 -11.20 -41.72
N LYS A 43 28.57 -11.60 -41.85
CA LYS A 43 29.69 -10.93 -41.18
C LYS A 43 29.73 -9.42 -41.49
N LYS A 44 29.40 -9.03 -42.73
CA LYS A 44 29.31 -7.62 -43.15
C LYS A 44 28.24 -6.84 -42.38
N LYS A 45 27.09 -7.46 -42.11
CA LYS A 45 26.00 -6.85 -41.32
C LYS A 45 26.42 -6.70 -39.85
N LEU A 46 27.04 -7.72 -39.27
CA LEU A 46 27.55 -7.67 -37.89
C LEU A 46 28.60 -6.56 -37.71
N LEU A 47 29.56 -6.45 -38.63
CA LEU A 47 30.56 -5.37 -38.63
C LEU A 47 29.90 -3.98 -38.68
N LYS A 48 28.92 -3.81 -39.57
CA LYS A 48 28.17 -2.55 -39.68
C LYS A 48 27.47 -2.22 -38.36
N ASN A 49 26.82 -3.19 -37.73
CA ASN A 49 26.13 -2.98 -36.46
C ASN A 49 27.10 -2.65 -35.32
N VAL A 50 28.25 -3.33 -35.24
CA VAL A 50 29.29 -3.05 -34.23
C VAL A 50 29.84 -1.63 -34.40
N TYR A 51 30.08 -1.22 -35.65
CA TYR A 51 30.49 0.15 -35.96
C TYR A 51 29.50 1.19 -35.44
N TYR A 52 28.20 1.05 -35.78
CA TYR A 52 27.20 2.01 -35.32
C TYR A 52 26.99 1.95 -33.81
N ALA A 53 27.04 0.77 -33.20
CA ALA A 53 26.93 0.60 -31.75
C ALA A 53 28.05 1.33 -31.00
N ASN A 54 29.30 1.22 -31.50
CA ASN A 54 30.43 1.95 -30.94
C ASN A 54 30.35 3.46 -31.22
N LYS A 55 29.99 3.85 -32.45
CA LYS A 55 29.85 5.25 -32.85
C LYS A 55 28.80 5.99 -32.01
N LEU A 56 27.68 5.32 -31.73
CA LEU A 56 26.59 5.84 -30.88
C LEU A 56 26.90 5.69 -29.38
N LYS A 57 28.05 5.11 -29.01
CA LYS A 57 28.47 4.85 -27.63
C LYS A 57 27.39 4.11 -26.84
N LEU A 58 26.78 3.10 -27.46
CA LEU A 58 25.72 2.32 -26.83
C LEU A 58 26.25 1.63 -25.56
N PRO A 59 25.58 1.82 -24.41
CA PRO A 59 26.04 1.30 -23.14
C PRO A 59 25.98 -0.23 -23.13
N LEU A 60 26.83 -0.83 -22.29
CA LEU A 60 26.70 -2.24 -21.96
C LEU A 60 25.40 -2.44 -21.16
N ASN A 61 24.80 -3.62 -21.34
CA ASN A 61 23.75 -4.09 -20.48
C ASN A 61 24.29 -4.18 -19.07
N LYS A 62 23.51 -3.66 -18.12
CA LYS A 62 23.79 -3.85 -16.71
C LYS A 62 23.67 -5.33 -16.40
N THR A 63 24.56 -5.81 -15.55
CA THR A 63 24.40 -7.12 -14.92
C THR A 63 23.20 -7.09 -13.99
N VAL A 64 22.62 -8.26 -13.70
CA VAL A 64 21.51 -8.37 -12.74
C VAL A 64 21.86 -7.74 -11.39
N GLN A 65 23.13 -7.86 -10.97
CA GLN A 65 23.64 -7.25 -9.73
C GLN A 65 23.59 -5.72 -9.81
N GLU A 66 24.12 -5.11 -10.88
CA GLU A 66 24.10 -3.66 -11.08
C GLU A 66 22.67 -3.11 -11.17
N GLU A 67 21.75 -3.81 -11.85
CA GLU A 67 20.33 -3.43 -11.90
C GLU A 67 19.70 -3.47 -10.51
N THR A 68 19.98 -4.52 -9.74
CA THR A 68 19.45 -4.69 -8.38
C THR A 68 19.98 -3.61 -7.43
N GLU A 69 21.26 -3.27 -7.54
CA GLU A 69 21.89 -2.19 -6.77
C GLU A 69 21.33 -0.81 -7.14
N GLU A 70 21.09 -0.56 -8.44
CA GLU A 70 20.46 0.67 -8.88
C GLU A 70 19.01 0.79 -8.38
N ILE A 71 18.23 -0.28 -8.45
CA ILE A 71 16.86 -0.32 -7.91
C ILE A 71 16.88 -0.03 -6.41
N LYS A 72 17.77 -0.70 -5.66
CA LYS A 72 17.93 -0.47 -4.22
C LYS A 72 18.35 0.97 -3.91
N SER A 73 19.30 1.52 -4.68
CA SER A 73 19.76 2.90 -4.55
C SER A 73 18.63 3.90 -4.78
N ARG A 74 17.82 3.70 -5.83
CA ARG A 74 16.65 4.53 -6.14
C ARG A 74 15.60 4.45 -5.03
N SER A 75 15.31 3.26 -4.52
CA SER A 75 14.36 3.06 -3.41
C SER A 75 14.84 3.79 -2.15
N LEU A 76 16.12 3.68 -1.79
CA LEU A 76 16.71 4.40 -0.65
C LEU A 76 16.72 5.92 -0.83
N GLN A 77 16.92 6.41 -2.05
CA GLN A 77 16.91 7.85 -2.35
C GLN A 77 15.54 8.49 -2.04
N LYS A 78 14.44 7.79 -2.29
CA LYS A 78 13.08 8.26 -1.97
C LYS A 78 12.87 8.50 -0.48
N LEU A 79 13.56 7.73 0.35
CA LEU A 79 13.47 7.77 1.80
C LEU A 79 14.35 8.86 2.46
N LYS A 80 15.05 9.66 1.65
CA LYS A 80 15.90 10.75 2.14
C LYS A 80 15.10 12.04 2.27
N LEU A 81 15.06 12.59 3.48
CA LEU A 81 14.41 13.88 3.75
C LEU A 81 15.23 15.04 3.20
N LYS A 82 14.56 16.18 2.97
CA LYS A 82 15.22 17.46 2.63
C LYS A 82 16.24 17.92 3.69
N SER A 83 16.08 17.51 4.94
CA SER A 83 17.04 17.78 6.03
C SER A 83 18.32 16.94 5.94
N GLY A 84 18.40 15.97 5.02
CA GLY A 84 19.52 15.03 4.89
C GLY A 84 19.36 13.75 5.70
N VAL A 85 18.35 13.65 6.56
CA VAL A 85 18.05 12.45 7.36
C VAL A 85 17.54 11.33 6.44
N GLN A 86 18.09 10.13 6.61
CA GLN A 86 17.66 8.92 5.91
C GLN A 86 16.64 8.15 6.76
N LEU A 87 15.44 7.89 6.23
CA LEU A 87 14.51 6.97 6.88
C LEU A 87 14.93 5.52 6.61
N PRO A 88 14.74 4.61 7.59
CA PRO A 88 15.04 3.19 7.41
C PRO A 88 14.09 2.58 6.37
N HIS A 89 14.57 1.59 5.61
CA HIS A 89 13.76 0.94 4.61
C HIS A 89 12.62 0.12 5.26
N PRO A 90 11.39 0.08 4.71
CA PRO A 90 10.29 -0.70 5.28
C PRO A 90 10.57 -2.20 5.44
N PHE A 91 11.47 -2.78 4.66
CA PHE A 91 11.88 -4.19 4.84
C PHE A 91 12.95 -4.41 5.91
N GLU A 92 13.58 -3.33 6.40
CA GLU A 92 14.62 -3.39 7.43
C GLU A 92 14.07 -3.12 8.84
N ILE A 93 12.81 -2.66 8.93
CA ILE A 93 12.14 -2.38 10.21
C ILE A 93 11.29 -3.56 10.67
N GLY A 94 11.37 -3.86 11.97
CA GLY A 94 10.52 -4.85 12.67
C GLY A 94 9.32 -4.21 13.38
N ASN A 95 8.62 -4.98 14.21
CA ASN A 95 7.49 -4.54 15.05
C ASN A 95 6.28 -3.99 14.26
N TRP A 96 5.89 -4.69 13.20
CA TRP A 96 4.69 -4.37 12.43
C TRP A 96 3.42 -4.75 13.19
N VAL A 97 2.45 -3.84 13.21
CA VAL A 97 1.08 -4.14 13.63
C VAL A 97 0.36 -4.76 12.45
N LEU A 98 -0.10 -6.01 12.60
CA LEU A 98 -0.71 -6.79 11.51
C LEU A 98 -2.23 -6.93 11.65
N GLU A 99 -2.77 -6.74 12.86
CA GLU A 99 -4.21 -6.85 13.11
C GLU A 99 -4.93 -5.67 12.45
N LYS A 100 -5.73 -5.96 11.42
CA LYS A 100 -6.36 -4.95 10.55
C LYS A 100 -7.17 -3.92 11.34
N GLU A 101 -7.91 -4.36 12.34
CA GLU A 101 -8.74 -3.51 13.20
C GLU A 101 -7.91 -2.54 14.05
N VAL A 102 -6.69 -2.95 14.42
CA VAL A 102 -5.72 -2.10 15.13
C VAL A 102 -5.01 -1.17 14.15
N VAL A 103 -4.61 -1.67 12.99
CA VAL A 103 -4.03 -0.87 11.90
C VAL A 103 -4.94 0.29 11.53
N ILE A 104 -6.24 0.03 11.32
CA ILE A 104 -7.22 1.05 10.96
C ILE A 104 -7.26 2.20 11.98
N LYS A 105 -7.16 1.90 13.28
CA LYS A 105 -7.12 2.90 14.37
C LYS A 105 -5.84 3.74 14.39
N LEU A 106 -4.78 3.27 13.76
CA LEU A 106 -3.48 3.94 13.71
C LEU A 106 -3.28 4.76 12.42
N LEU A 107 -4.23 4.69 11.49
CA LEU A 107 -4.13 5.38 10.20
C LEU A 107 -4.09 6.91 10.40
N PRO A 108 -3.12 7.60 9.75
CA PRO A 108 -3.09 9.06 9.74
C PRO A 108 -4.31 9.59 8.98
N THR A 109 -4.66 10.86 9.22
CA THR A 109 -5.84 11.52 8.62
C THR A 109 -5.62 11.90 7.15
N THR A 110 -5.22 10.95 6.31
CA THR A 110 -5.06 11.11 4.87
C THR A 110 -6.45 11.21 4.22
N ASN A 111 -6.70 12.32 3.54
CA ASN A 111 -7.95 12.53 2.80
C ASN A 111 -7.72 12.42 1.28
N TYR A 112 -8.80 12.46 0.51
CA TYR A 112 -8.73 12.32 -0.95
C TYR A 112 -7.91 13.43 -1.63
N LEU A 113 -7.91 14.67 -1.11
CA LEU A 113 -7.09 15.77 -1.65
C LEU A 113 -5.59 15.51 -1.47
N ASP A 114 -5.18 14.86 -0.37
CA ASP A 114 -3.80 14.44 -0.18
C ASP A 114 -3.37 13.43 -1.28
N ILE A 115 -4.28 12.50 -1.61
CA ILE A 115 -4.06 11.49 -2.66
C ILE A 115 -4.00 12.14 -4.04
N GLU A 116 -4.91 13.07 -4.36
CA GLU A 116 -4.88 13.83 -5.62
C GLU A 116 -3.58 14.63 -5.76
N THR A 117 -3.15 15.29 -4.68
CA THR A 117 -1.90 16.06 -4.65
C THR A 117 -0.70 15.13 -4.92
N TYR A 118 -0.66 13.97 -4.27
CA TYR A 118 0.39 12.99 -4.50
C TYR A 118 0.37 12.45 -5.94
N SER A 119 -0.80 12.14 -6.48
CA SER A 119 -0.99 11.72 -7.87
C SER A 119 -0.49 12.77 -8.87
N PHE A 120 -0.75 14.06 -8.61
CA PHE A 120 -0.23 15.15 -9.42
C PHE A 120 1.31 15.21 -9.39
N LEU A 121 1.91 15.15 -8.19
CA LEU A 121 3.37 15.21 -8.01
C LEU A 121 4.11 14.03 -8.63
N THR A 122 3.48 12.86 -8.67
CA THR A 122 4.04 11.62 -9.24
C THR A 122 3.63 11.38 -10.70
N HIS A 123 2.87 12.31 -11.31
CA HIS A 123 2.32 12.17 -12.66
C HIS A 123 1.48 10.90 -12.86
N SER A 124 0.70 10.54 -11.84
CA SER A 124 -0.01 9.26 -11.73
C SER A 124 -1.51 9.35 -12.02
N SER A 125 -1.95 10.37 -12.76
CA SER A 125 -3.39 10.62 -13.00
C SER A 125 -4.13 9.45 -13.68
N LYS A 126 -3.42 8.58 -14.39
CA LYS A 126 -3.99 7.34 -14.95
C LYS A 126 -4.21 6.29 -13.87
N ALA A 127 -3.24 6.11 -12.98
CA ALA A 127 -3.34 5.14 -11.90
C ALA A 127 -4.44 5.52 -10.90
N LEU A 128 -4.60 6.83 -10.61
CA LEU A 128 -5.72 7.38 -9.83
C LEU A 128 -7.09 7.32 -10.55
N LYS A 129 -7.19 6.77 -11.76
CA LYS A 129 -8.49 6.47 -12.37
C LYS A 129 -8.81 4.98 -12.33
N GLU A 130 -7.79 4.14 -12.24
CA GLU A 130 -7.88 2.69 -12.35
C GLU A 130 -7.88 2.00 -10.98
N GLU A 131 -7.36 2.66 -9.95
CA GLU A 131 -7.25 2.19 -8.57
C GLU A 131 -8.61 1.89 -7.94
N HIS A 132 -9.64 2.70 -8.21
CA HIS A 132 -10.97 2.51 -7.63
C HIS A 132 -11.51 1.12 -7.95
N SER A 133 -11.23 0.61 -9.15
CA SER A 133 -11.63 -0.74 -9.56
C SER A 133 -10.91 -1.83 -8.78
N LEU A 134 -9.62 -1.68 -8.48
CA LEU A 134 -8.86 -2.62 -7.67
C LEU A 134 -9.36 -2.64 -6.23
N TYR A 135 -9.49 -1.45 -5.64
CA TYR A 135 -9.88 -1.31 -4.25
C TYR A 135 -11.30 -1.85 -4.02
N SER A 136 -12.27 -1.41 -4.83
CA SER A 136 -13.67 -1.85 -4.73
C SER A 136 -13.86 -3.35 -4.99
N SER A 137 -12.94 -3.96 -5.74
CA SER A 137 -12.93 -5.41 -6.01
C SER A 137 -12.21 -6.22 -4.93
N GLY A 138 -11.76 -5.58 -3.83
CA GLY A 138 -11.15 -6.27 -2.69
C GLY A 138 -9.73 -6.79 -2.93
N HIS A 139 -8.98 -6.20 -3.87
CA HIS A 139 -7.63 -6.67 -4.19
C HIS A 139 -6.60 -6.35 -3.11
N VAL A 140 -6.88 -5.42 -2.18
CA VAL A 140 -6.03 -5.16 -1.01
C VAL A 140 -6.34 -6.21 0.05
N THR A 141 -5.53 -7.27 0.14
CA THR A 141 -5.84 -8.47 0.93
C THR A 141 -5.33 -8.37 2.37
N SER A 142 -4.18 -7.73 2.58
CA SER A 142 -3.62 -7.51 3.91
C SER A 142 -3.07 -6.10 4.05
N VAL A 143 -3.01 -5.62 5.30
CA VAL A 143 -2.39 -4.35 5.67
C VAL A 143 -1.58 -4.49 6.95
N ALA A 144 -0.47 -3.78 7.02
CA ALA A 144 0.40 -3.75 8.19
C ALA A 144 0.91 -2.34 8.45
N PHE A 145 0.92 -1.91 9.70
CA PHE A 145 1.32 -0.56 10.09
C PHE A 145 2.58 -0.53 10.94
N ASN A 146 3.42 0.47 10.74
CA ASN A 146 4.58 0.73 11.57
C ASN A 146 4.73 2.23 11.85
N SER A 147 4.72 2.60 13.14
CA SER A 147 5.15 3.92 13.57
C SER A 147 6.64 3.84 13.89
N LEU A 148 7.48 4.57 13.15
CA LEU A 148 8.94 4.52 13.33
C LEU A 148 9.36 4.87 14.76
N SER A 149 8.78 5.94 15.30
CA SER A 149 8.95 6.43 16.66
C SER A 149 7.91 7.52 16.91
N ASP A 150 7.56 7.77 18.17
CA ASP A 150 6.70 8.89 18.52
C ASP A 150 7.33 10.24 18.19
N ALA A 151 8.66 10.35 18.23
CA ALA A 151 9.40 11.55 17.87
C ALA A 151 9.48 11.80 16.34
N VAL A 152 9.27 10.76 15.54
CA VAL A 152 9.34 10.85 14.07
C VAL A 152 7.95 11.10 13.52
N LYS A 153 7.81 12.10 12.66
CA LYS A 153 6.51 12.48 12.04
C LYS A 153 6.03 11.52 10.95
N PHE A 154 6.79 10.48 10.64
CA PHE A 154 6.50 9.54 9.56
C PHE A 154 6.10 8.18 10.13
N CYS A 155 5.20 7.52 9.41
CA CYS A 155 4.80 6.13 9.61
C CYS A 155 4.76 5.42 8.26
N TYR A 156 4.74 4.09 8.32
CA TYR A 156 4.62 3.23 7.15
C TYR A 156 3.33 2.42 7.21
N LEU A 157 2.71 2.26 6.06
CA LEU A 157 1.68 1.27 5.82
C LEU A 157 2.15 0.36 4.70
N LYS A 158 2.17 -0.94 4.96
CA LYS A 158 2.34 -1.99 3.97
C LYS A 158 0.99 -2.58 3.61
N GLY A 159 0.85 -3.07 2.39
CA GLY A 159 -0.25 -3.90 2.00
C GLY A 159 0.13 -4.85 0.88
N THR A 160 -0.54 -5.99 0.85
CA THR A 160 -0.47 -6.93 -0.27
C THR A 160 -1.64 -6.70 -1.20
N VAL A 161 -1.36 -6.63 -2.50
CA VAL A 161 -2.35 -6.27 -3.52
C VAL A 161 -2.34 -7.29 -4.65
N VAL A 162 -3.47 -7.99 -4.83
CA VAL A 162 -3.64 -9.00 -5.88
C VAL A 162 -3.65 -8.33 -7.26
N PRO A 163 -2.90 -8.83 -8.26
CA PRO A 163 -2.94 -8.30 -9.62
C PRO A 163 -4.33 -8.44 -10.26
N GLN A 164 -4.83 -7.38 -10.90
CA GLN A 164 -6.17 -7.39 -11.49
C GLN A 164 -6.34 -8.39 -12.67
N THR A 165 -5.33 -8.50 -13.53
CA THR A 165 -5.40 -9.33 -14.75
C THR A 165 -4.85 -10.74 -14.55
N ARG A 166 -4.12 -10.97 -13.46
CA ARG A 166 -3.44 -12.23 -13.15
C ARG A 166 -3.67 -12.56 -11.69
N ILE A 167 -4.93 -12.80 -11.34
CA ILE A 167 -5.36 -13.02 -9.96
C ILE A 167 -4.74 -14.26 -9.30
N ASN A 168 -4.19 -15.19 -10.10
CA ASN A 168 -3.50 -16.39 -9.63
C ASN A 168 -1.98 -16.21 -9.51
N ASP A 169 -1.44 -15.07 -9.97
CA ASP A 169 -0.02 -14.75 -9.80
C ASP A 169 0.23 -14.28 -8.36
N GLU A 170 1.51 -14.20 -7.98
CA GLU A 170 1.93 -13.68 -6.67
C GLU A 170 1.42 -12.25 -6.44
N GLU A 171 1.01 -11.98 -5.19
CA GLU A 171 0.53 -10.67 -4.78
C GLU A 171 1.67 -9.63 -4.82
N TYR A 172 1.34 -8.40 -5.18
CA TYR A 172 2.30 -7.32 -5.12
C TYR A 172 2.40 -6.78 -3.69
N GLU A 173 3.62 -6.68 -3.18
CA GLU A 173 3.90 -5.97 -1.94
C GLU A 173 4.03 -4.47 -2.24
N SER A 174 3.16 -3.68 -1.62
CA SER A 174 3.16 -2.23 -1.72
C SER A 174 3.37 -1.62 -0.34
N TRP A 175 4.13 -0.53 -0.28
CA TRP A 175 4.27 0.26 0.93
C TRP A 175 4.13 1.74 0.62
N VAL A 176 3.58 2.48 1.59
CA VAL A 176 3.45 3.93 1.56
C VAL A 176 4.07 4.52 2.82
N CYS A 177 4.87 5.56 2.65
CA CYS A 177 5.39 6.39 3.73
C CYS A 177 4.45 7.58 3.89
N LEU A 178 3.78 7.67 5.03
CA LEU A 178 2.84 8.72 5.35
C LEU A 178 3.42 9.61 6.43
N ASN A 179 3.10 10.89 6.37
CA ASN A 179 3.28 11.77 7.50
C ASN A 179 2.06 11.60 8.43
N LYS A 180 2.28 11.66 9.74
CA LYS A 180 1.22 11.58 10.76
C LYS A 180 0.13 12.65 10.59
N ASN A 181 0.43 13.73 9.85
CA ASN A 181 -0.56 14.74 9.46
C ASN A 181 -1.48 14.37 8.28
N GLY A 182 -1.30 13.20 7.65
CA GLY A 182 -2.10 12.73 6.51
C GLY A 182 -1.41 12.82 5.15
N SER A 183 -0.39 13.68 4.98
CA SER A 183 0.29 13.83 3.68
C SER A 183 1.12 12.60 3.29
N ILE A 184 1.11 12.25 1.99
CA ILE A 184 1.93 11.16 1.45
C ILE A 184 3.34 11.67 1.16
N PHE A 185 4.35 11.00 1.69
CA PHE A 185 5.76 11.36 1.45
C PHE A 185 6.34 10.64 0.22
N THR A 186 6.22 9.32 0.17
CA THR A 186 6.68 8.48 -0.94
C THR A 186 6.06 7.09 -0.82
N ALA A 187 6.12 6.30 -1.89
CA ALA A 187 5.61 4.94 -1.93
C ALA A 187 6.45 4.06 -2.87
N GLU A 188 6.30 2.76 -2.73
CA GLU A 188 6.84 1.80 -3.69
C GLU A 188 5.98 0.55 -3.72
N CYS A 189 5.98 -0.09 -4.87
CA CYS A 189 5.38 -1.39 -5.09
C CYS A 189 6.35 -2.21 -5.94
N ASN A 190 6.45 -3.51 -5.67
CA ASN A 190 7.33 -4.43 -6.40
C ASN A 190 6.86 -4.73 -7.85
N CYS A 191 5.75 -4.15 -8.31
CA CYS A 191 5.32 -4.22 -9.70
C CYS A 191 6.17 -3.30 -10.60
N VAL A 192 6.20 -3.56 -11.91
CA VAL A 192 7.05 -2.82 -12.87
C VAL A 192 6.82 -1.29 -12.82
N ALA A 193 5.57 -0.84 -12.69
CA ALA A 193 5.23 0.58 -12.56
C ALA A 193 5.44 1.13 -11.13
N GLY A 194 5.53 0.25 -10.12
CA GLY A 194 5.59 0.60 -8.71
C GLY A 194 6.91 1.24 -8.29
N TYR A 195 8.01 0.91 -8.99
CA TYR A 195 9.30 1.58 -8.81
C TYR A 195 9.25 3.08 -9.13
N GLY A 196 8.28 3.53 -9.94
CA GLY A 196 8.03 4.94 -10.25
C GLY A 196 6.93 5.58 -9.39
N GLU A 197 6.51 4.95 -8.28
CA GLU A 197 5.48 5.43 -7.35
C GLU A 197 4.08 5.68 -7.94
N SER A 198 3.88 5.26 -9.20
CA SER A 198 2.75 5.68 -10.03
C SER A 198 1.85 4.52 -10.43
N CYS A 199 1.92 3.40 -9.70
CA CYS A 199 1.11 2.22 -10.00
C CYS A 199 -0.23 2.24 -9.26
N LYS A 200 -1.26 1.65 -9.89
CA LYS A 200 -2.60 1.52 -9.30
C LYS A 200 -2.65 0.75 -7.97
N HIS A 201 -1.67 -0.11 -7.68
CA HIS A 201 -1.61 -0.85 -6.39
C HIS A 201 -1.32 0.09 -5.22
N ILE A 202 -0.42 1.06 -5.41
CA ILE A 202 -0.14 2.11 -4.41
C ILE A 202 -1.40 2.93 -4.15
N PHE A 203 -2.09 3.37 -5.22
CA PHE A 203 -3.31 4.16 -5.08
C PHE A 203 -4.47 3.36 -4.48
N ALA A 204 -4.57 2.05 -4.74
CA ALA A 204 -5.55 1.19 -4.07
C ALA A 204 -5.28 1.09 -2.56
N LEU A 205 -4.01 1.01 -2.15
CA LEU A 205 -3.63 1.06 -0.73
C LEU A 205 -3.89 2.44 -0.10
N LEU A 206 -3.69 3.53 -0.84
CA LEU A 206 -4.04 4.88 -0.38
C LEU A 206 -5.56 5.08 -0.23
N LEU A 207 -6.37 4.53 -1.15
CA LEU A 207 -7.83 4.54 -1.02
C LEU A 207 -8.32 3.75 0.18
N PHE A 208 -7.67 2.63 0.53
CA PHE A 208 -7.95 1.93 1.79
C PHE A 208 -7.79 2.87 2.99
N VAL A 209 -6.73 3.69 3.03
CA VAL A 209 -6.53 4.68 4.10
C VAL A 209 -7.64 5.72 4.09
N GLU A 210 -7.86 6.35 2.93
CA GLU A 210 -8.86 7.41 2.77
C GLU A 210 -10.25 6.96 3.21
N GLU A 211 -10.69 5.77 2.77
CA GLU A 211 -12.03 5.29 3.07
C GLU A 211 -12.23 5.08 4.57
N HIS A 212 -11.29 4.41 5.24
CA HIS A 212 -11.39 4.17 6.68
C HIS A 212 -11.27 5.46 7.50
N VAL A 213 -10.49 6.44 7.03
CA VAL A 213 -10.43 7.78 7.64
C VAL A 213 -11.73 8.54 7.43
N ARG A 214 -12.29 8.50 6.22
CA ARG A 214 -13.56 9.17 5.85
C ARG A 214 -14.76 8.59 6.58
N LEU A 215 -14.79 7.28 6.79
CA LEU A 215 -15.80 6.59 7.60
C LEU A 215 -15.62 6.85 9.11
N GLY A 216 -14.45 7.35 9.52
CA GLY A 216 -14.13 7.64 10.92
C GLY A 216 -13.76 6.39 11.73
N ASP A 217 -13.38 5.30 11.06
CA ASP A 217 -12.97 4.05 11.70
C ASP A 217 -11.64 4.20 12.44
N ASN A 218 -10.83 5.18 12.03
CA ASN A 218 -9.56 5.50 12.68
C ASN A 218 -9.73 6.31 13.99
N VAL A 219 -10.95 6.74 14.31
CA VAL A 219 -11.24 7.55 15.50
C VAL A 219 -11.58 6.65 16.68
N THR A 220 -10.87 6.83 17.80
CA THR A 220 -11.17 6.08 19.03
C THR A 220 -12.56 6.43 19.58
N CYS A 221 -13.22 5.48 20.25
CA CYS A 221 -14.57 5.67 20.79
C CYS A 221 -14.70 6.87 21.75
N THR A 222 -13.60 7.32 22.36
CA THR A 222 -13.52 8.50 23.23
C THR A 222 -13.48 9.82 22.46
N SER A 223 -13.06 9.81 21.20
CA SER A 223 -12.97 10.97 20.32
C SER A 223 -14.25 11.17 19.50
N VAL A 224 -15.12 10.16 19.45
CA VAL A 224 -16.48 10.27 18.93
C VAL A 224 -17.33 11.11 19.91
N LYS A 225 -18.15 12.03 19.38
CA LYS A 225 -19.08 12.81 20.22
C LYS A 225 -19.86 11.89 21.16
N GLN A 226 -19.91 12.24 22.44
CA GLN A 226 -20.66 11.49 23.45
C GLN A 226 -22.08 11.19 22.94
N LYS A 227 -22.48 9.91 22.95
CA LYS A 227 -23.83 9.48 22.55
C LYS A 227 -24.79 9.38 23.74
N TRP A 228 -24.26 9.44 24.96
CA TRP A 228 -25.07 9.46 26.18
C TRP A 228 -25.76 10.82 26.31
N GLY A 229 -27.07 10.84 26.56
CA GLY A 229 -27.83 12.10 26.71
C GLY A 229 -28.18 12.80 25.41
N THR A 230 -27.79 12.28 24.24
CA THR A 230 -28.33 12.78 22.96
C THR A 230 -29.84 12.61 22.98
N LYS A 231 -30.60 13.69 22.78
CA LYS A 231 -32.06 13.64 22.68
C LYS A 231 -32.41 12.64 21.59
N THR A 232 -32.79 11.42 21.97
CA THR A 232 -33.39 10.47 21.04
C THR A 232 -34.51 11.23 20.36
N GLN A 233 -34.59 11.22 19.02
CA GLN A 233 -35.78 11.73 18.33
C GLN A 233 -36.97 11.24 19.13
N LYS A 234 -37.84 12.15 19.58
CA LYS A 234 -38.96 11.81 20.45
C LYS A 234 -39.66 10.62 19.82
N ARG A 235 -39.36 9.40 20.28
CA ARG A 235 -40.21 8.26 20.03
C ARG A 235 -41.56 8.75 20.50
N LYS A 236 -42.63 8.54 19.72
CA LYS A 236 -43.98 8.81 20.22
C LYS A 236 -44.04 8.16 21.60
N LEU A 237 -43.96 8.99 22.65
CA LEU A 237 -44.14 8.52 24.00
C LEU A 237 -45.57 8.01 23.98
N HIS A 238 -45.75 6.74 24.35
CA HIS A 238 -47.10 6.22 24.51
C HIS A 238 -47.84 7.18 25.44
N GLU A 239 -49.07 7.54 25.09
CA GLU A 239 -49.89 8.35 26.00
C GLU A 239 -50.01 7.60 27.34
N PRO A 240 -49.97 8.31 28.48
CA PRO A 240 -50.12 7.65 29.78
C PRO A 240 -51.43 6.85 29.77
N ASP A 241 -51.32 5.54 30.04
CA ASP A 241 -52.45 4.62 30.07
C ASP A 241 -52.49 3.94 31.44
N ILE A 242 -53.67 3.47 31.84
CA ILE A 242 -53.84 2.74 33.09
C ILE A 242 -53.06 1.43 33.02
N PHE A 243 -52.49 1.02 34.16
CA PHE A 243 -51.58 -0.13 34.23
C PHE A 243 -52.13 -1.42 33.58
N GLN A 244 -53.45 -1.62 33.68
CA GLN A 244 -54.16 -2.77 33.11
C GLN A 244 -54.08 -2.86 31.58
N ASN A 245 -53.86 -1.74 30.89
CA ASN A 245 -53.80 -1.65 29.43
C ASN A 245 -52.37 -1.72 28.86
N ILE A 246 -51.33 -1.70 29.72
CA ILE A 246 -49.93 -1.73 29.27
C ILE A 246 -49.54 -3.17 28.90
N SER A 247 -49.48 -3.45 27.59
CA SER A 247 -49.02 -4.74 27.07
C SER A 247 -47.49 -4.85 27.09
N ILE A 248 -46.94 -5.44 28.15
CA ILE A 248 -45.49 -5.72 28.24
C ILE A 248 -45.16 -6.94 27.39
N LYS A 249 -44.72 -6.71 26.15
CA LYS A 249 -44.20 -7.78 25.29
C LYS A 249 -42.74 -8.05 25.62
N LYS A 250 -42.44 -9.26 26.08
CA LYS A 250 -41.06 -9.73 26.24
C LYS A 250 -40.40 -9.74 24.86
N VAL A 251 -39.28 -9.02 24.72
CA VAL A 251 -38.45 -9.08 23.51
C VAL A 251 -37.99 -10.53 23.33
N LYS A 252 -38.35 -11.15 22.21
CA LYS A 252 -37.73 -12.40 21.78
C LYS A 252 -36.35 -12.02 21.25
N SER A 253 -35.29 -12.36 22.00
CA SER A 253 -33.94 -12.32 21.46
C SER A 253 -33.90 -13.19 20.21
N SER A 254 -33.31 -12.71 19.12
CA SER A 254 -33.15 -13.45 17.86
C SER A 254 -32.12 -14.60 17.96
N LEU A 255 -32.05 -15.26 19.11
CA LEU A 255 -31.27 -16.47 19.31
C LEU A 255 -32.22 -17.66 19.15
N GLU A 256 -32.52 -18.01 17.91
CA GLU A 256 -32.97 -19.37 17.64
C GLU A 256 -31.77 -20.30 17.90
N ASN A 257 -32.00 -21.30 18.76
CA ASN A 257 -31.12 -22.43 19.08
C ASN A 257 -30.01 -22.21 20.12
N SER A 258 -30.40 -22.05 21.39
CA SER A 258 -29.87 -22.93 22.44
C SER A 258 -30.83 -22.95 23.63
N ASN A 259 -31.13 -24.15 24.16
CA ASN A 259 -31.96 -24.38 25.34
C ASN A 259 -31.28 -23.94 26.65
N LEU A 260 -30.52 -22.85 26.64
CA LEU A 260 -29.91 -22.28 27.84
C LEU A 260 -30.83 -21.18 28.37
N LYS A 261 -31.80 -21.57 29.20
CA LYS A 261 -32.44 -20.63 30.13
C LYS A 261 -31.36 -20.14 31.10
N LEU A 262 -30.59 -19.11 30.72
CA LEU A 262 -29.74 -18.39 31.65
C LEU A 262 -30.66 -17.78 32.72
N SER A 263 -30.61 -18.39 33.90
CA SER A 263 -31.25 -17.93 35.12
C SER A 263 -30.79 -16.51 35.40
N ARG A 264 -31.74 -15.60 35.62
CA ARG A 264 -31.47 -14.19 35.97
C ARG A 264 -30.58 -14.06 37.22
N PHE A 265 -30.47 -15.12 38.03
CA PHE A 265 -29.63 -15.19 39.22
C PHE A 265 -28.13 -15.34 38.95
N LEU A 266 -27.73 -15.67 37.71
CA LEU A 266 -26.31 -15.76 37.29
C LEU A 266 -25.66 -14.39 37.11
N TYR A 267 -26.45 -13.31 37.03
CA TYR A 267 -25.97 -11.94 36.83
C TYR A 267 -26.36 -11.03 38.01
N ASP A 268 -26.47 -11.60 39.22
CA ASP A 268 -26.60 -10.81 40.45
C ASP A 268 -25.23 -10.79 41.15
N PRO A 269 -24.50 -9.65 41.13
CA PRO A 269 -23.17 -9.53 41.70
C PRO A 269 -23.17 -9.53 43.23
N ARG A 270 -24.35 -9.52 43.88
CA ARG A 270 -24.44 -9.61 45.33
C ARG A 270 -23.98 -11.01 45.79
N PRO A 271 -23.20 -11.10 46.89
CA PRO A 271 -22.94 -12.36 47.56
C PRO A 271 -24.22 -13.15 47.87
N TYR A 272 -24.16 -14.48 47.78
CA TYR A 272 -25.34 -15.36 47.88
C TYR A 272 -26.19 -15.14 49.15
N TYR A 273 -25.55 -14.83 50.28
CA TYR A 273 -26.22 -14.57 51.56
C TYR A 273 -27.05 -13.27 51.59
N LEU A 274 -26.87 -12.37 50.61
CA LEU A 274 -27.67 -11.14 50.44
C LEU A 274 -28.76 -11.28 49.39
N LYS A 275 -28.95 -12.47 48.80
CA LYS A 275 -29.97 -12.72 47.76
C LYS A 275 -31.33 -13.14 48.32
N GLN A 276 -31.48 -13.21 49.64
CA GLN A 276 -32.77 -13.53 50.28
C GLN A 276 -33.72 -12.34 50.15
N SER A 277 -34.89 -12.55 49.55
CA SER A 277 -35.96 -11.56 49.53
C SER A 277 -36.75 -11.63 50.84
N GLU A 278 -36.74 -10.56 51.62
CA GLU A 278 -37.54 -10.37 52.85
C GLU A 278 -39.05 -10.16 52.57
N PHE A 279 -39.63 -10.96 51.67
CA PHE A 279 -41.08 -11.10 51.57
C PHE A 279 -41.46 -12.50 52.02
N THR A 280 -41.24 -12.77 53.30
CA THR A 280 -42.07 -13.73 54.02
C THR A 280 -43.48 -13.14 54.08
N LYS A 281 -44.44 -13.87 53.52
CA LYS A 281 -45.86 -13.64 53.76
C LYS A 281 -46.08 -13.71 55.26
N GLU A 282 -46.45 -12.60 55.88
CA GLU A 282 -47.21 -12.63 57.12
C GLU A 282 -48.68 -12.84 56.74
N ASP A 283 -49.36 -13.65 57.55
CA ASP A 283 -50.73 -14.15 57.38
C ASP A 283 -51.81 -13.05 57.31
#